data_AF-A0A254RJU4-F1
#
_entry.id   AF-A0A254RJU4-F1
#
_cell.length_a   1.000
_cell.length_b   1.000
_cell.length_c   1.000
_cell.angle_alpha   90.00
_cell.angle_beta   90.00
_cell.angle_gamma   90.00
#
_symmetry.space_group_name_H-M   'P 1'
#
loop_
_entity.id
_entity.type
_entity.pdbx_description
1 polymer ?
#
loop_
_entity_poly.entity_id
_entity_poly.type
_entity_poly.pdbx_seq_one_letter_code
_entity_poly.pdbx_strand_id
1 'polypeptide(L)' 'MKPIHKTSAISFYLINSGFQAFKNRIREELGAISSISLESLIDDASLQSFYRAGESADFVAASIAGPNIEFDDDYADAG' A
#
# COMPACT_ATOMS: atom_id res chain seq x y z
N MET A 1 -24.22 -38.00 -16.66
CA MET A 1 -24.38 -36.53 -16.75
C MET A 1 -23.11 -35.90 -16.19
N LYS A 2 -22.45 -35.00 -16.94
CA LYS A 2 -21.20 -34.34 -16.53
C LYS A 2 -21.51 -33.30 -15.43
N PRO A 3 -20.81 -33.27 -14.28
CA PRO A 3 -20.98 -32.19 -13.32
C PRO A 3 -20.27 -30.95 -13.87
N ILE A 4 -21.04 -29.89 -14.08
CA ILE A 4 -20.52 -28.60 -14.53
C ILE A 4 -19.93 -27.93 -13.27
N HIS A 5 -18.61 -27.91 -13.14
CA HIS A 5 -17.91 -27.17 -12.09
C HIS A 5 -18.17 -25.67 -12.27
N LYS A 6 -19.14 -25.13 -11.52
CA LYS A 6 -19.45 -23.70 -11.49
C LYS A 6 -18.67 -23.06 -10.34
N THR A 7 -17.35 -23.00 -10.47
CA THR A 7 -16.42 -22.48 -9.45
C THR A 7 -15.71 -21.24 -9.98
N SER A 8 -16.41 -20.15 -10.30
CA SER A 8 -15.72 -18.97 -10.89
C SER A 8 -16.36 -17.60 -10.66
N ALA A 9 -17.21 -17.41 -9.65
CA ALA A 9 -17.74 -16.07 -9.31
C ALA A 9 -17.20 -15.52 -7.99
N ILE A 10 -16.97 -16.38 -7.00
CA ILE A 10 -16.49 -15.99 -5.66
C ILE A 10 -15.06 -15.43 -5.72
N SER A 11 -14.20 -16.00 -6.58
CA SER A 11 -12.80 -15.56 -6.72
C SER A 11 -12.69 -14.11 -7.22
N PHE A 12 -13.57 -13.66 -8.11
CA PHE A 12 -13.53 -12.28 -8.62
C PHE A 12 -14.02 -11.24 -7.60
N TYR A 13 -15.00 -11.58 -6.76
CA TYR A 13 -15.47 -10.68 -5.70
C TYR A 13 -14.40 -10.46 -4.61
N LEU A 14 -13.66 -11.51 -4.26
CA LEU A 14 -12.53 -11.42 -3.33
C LEU A 14 -11.38 -10.58 -3.88
N ILE A 15 -11.05 -10.70 -5.17
CA ILE A 15 -9.94 -9.98 -5.80
C ILE A 15 -10.19 -8.46 -5.85
N ASN A 16 -11.42 -8.02 -6.09
CA ASN A 16 -11.73 -6.58 -6.09
C ASN A 16 -11.76 -5.98 -4.67
N SER A 17 -12.14 -6.80 -3.67
CA SER A 17 -12.07 -6.38 -2.26
C SER A 17 -10.65 -6.33 -1.71
N GLY A 18 -9.76 -7.23 -2.16
CA GLY A 18 -8.42 -7.40 -1.60
C GLY A 18 -7.48 -6.24 -1.91
N PHE A 19 -7.44 -5.79 -3.17
CA PHE A 19 -6.61 -4.64 -3.55
C PHE A 19 -7.10 -3.35 -2.90
N GLN A 20 -8.42 -3.15 -2.80
CA GLN A 20 -8.99 -1.99 -2.11
C GLN A 20 -8.72 -2.02 -0.60
N ALA A 21 -8.79 -3.19 0.04
CA ALA A 21 -8.42 -3.34 1.45
C ALA A 21 -6.92 -3.06 1.68
N PHE A 22 -6.06 -3.54 0.78
CA PHE A 22 -4.63 -3.26 0.80
C PHE A 22 -4.34 -1.76 0.65
N LYS A 23 -4.97 -1.10 -0.33
CA LYS A 23 -4.86 0.34 -0.54
C LYS A 23 -5.35 1.15 0.67
N ASN A 24 -6.46 0.74 1.29
CA ASN A 24 -6.96 1.40 2.50
C ASN A 24 -5.99 1.26 3.68
N ARG A 25 -5.41 0.07 3.89
CA ARG A 25 -4.38 -0.11 4.93
C ARG A 25 -3.17 0.78 4.69
N ILE A 26 -2.65 0.82 3.47
CA ILE A 26 -1.53 1.70 3.13
C ILE A 26 -1.90 3.17 3.42
N ARG A 27 -3.13 3.60 3.10
CA ARG A 27 -3.59 4.96 3.39
C ARG A 27 -3.67 5.25 4.89
N GLU A 28 -4.10 4.29 5.70
CA GLU A 28 -4.13 4.40 7.17
C GLU A 28 -2.71 4.53 7.74
N GLU A 29 -1.79 3.66 7.31
CA GLU A 29 -0.38 3.70 7.72
C GLU A 29 0.30 5.01 7.27
N LEU A 30 0.10 5.42 6.01
CA LEU A 30 0.63 6.69 5.50
C LEU A 30 0.03 7.88 6.24
N GLY A 31 -1.27 7.87 6.56
CA GLY A 31 -1.92 8.94 7.32
C GLY A 31 -1.39 9.08 8.75
N ALA A 32 -0.80 8.02 9.32
CA ALA A 32 -0.15 8.07 10.63
C ALA A 32 1.26 8.68 10.57
N ILE A 33 1.95 8.62 9.43
CA ILE A 33 3.35 9.05 9.27
C ILE A 33 3.54 10.26 8.36
N SER A 34 2.54 10.63 7.56
CA SER A 34 2.58 11.68 6.55
C SER A 34 1.20 12.31 6.36
N SER A 35 1.16 13.63 6.17
CA SER A 35 -0.06 14.34 5.81
C SER A 35 -0.38 14.27 4.31
N ILE A 36 0.47 13.60 3.51
CA ILE A 36 0.34 13.53 2.05
C ILE A 36 -0.55 12.34 1.69
N SER A 37 -1.50 12.55 0.78
CA SER A 37 -2.38 11.48 0.32
C SER A 37 -1.61 10.44 -0.50
N LEU A 38 -1.96 9.18 -0.32
CA LEU A 38 -1.41 8.06 -1.08
C LEU A 38 -1.51 8.29 -2.59
N GLU A 39 -2.64 8.82 -3.05
CA GLU A 39 -2.91 9.10 -4.47
C GLU A 39 -1.99 10.16 -5.06
N SER A 40 -1.37 11.01 -4.22
CA SER A 40 -0.40 12.01 -4.65
C SER A 40 1.03 11.46 -4.72
N LEU A 41 1.30 10.32 -4.08
CA LEU A 41 2.62 9.72 -3.98
C LEU A 41 2.83 8.57 -4.97
N ILE A 42 1.79 7.80 -5.23
CA ILE A 42 1.86 6.62 -6.07
C ILE A 42 0.54 6.36 -6.79
N ASP A 43 0.64 5.88 -8.02
CA ASP A 43 -0.50 5.49 -8.84
C ASP A 43 -0.93 4.04 -8.57
N ASP A 44 -2.21 3.74 -8.85
CA ASP A 44 -2.78 2.42 -8.59
C ASP A 44 -2.09 1.29 -9.37
N ALA A 45 -1.51 1.56 -10.54
CA ALA A 45 -0.79 0.55 -11.32
C ALA A 45 0.54 0.16 -10.64
N SER A 46 1.28 1.14 -10.13
CA SER A 46 2.46 0.89 -9.30
C SER A 46 2.09 0.17 -8.00
N LEU A 47 1.03 0.59 -7.31
CA LEU A 47 0.54 -0.06 -6.08
C LEU A 47 0.11 -1.51 -6.32
N GLN A 48 -0.47 -1.79 -7.49
CA GLN A 48 -0.90 -3.13 -7.88
C GLN A 48 0.29 -4.09 -8.07
N SER A 49 1.47 -3.58 -8.42
CA SER A 49 2.70 -4.39 -8.49
C SER A 49 3.10 -4.92 -7.11
N PHE A 50 3.07 -4.06 -6.08
CA PHE A 50 3.34 -4.48 -4.69
C PHE A 50 2.31 -5.47 -4.17
N TYR A 51 1.02 -5.23 -4.46
CA TYR A 51 -0.04 -6.16 -4.10
C TYR A 51 0.14 -7.54 -4.75
N ARG A 52 0.55 -7.59 -6.02
CA ARG A 52 0.83 -8.85 -6.72
C ARG A 52 2.11 -9.54 -6.25
N ALA A 53 3.09 -8.77 -5.81
CA ALA A 53 4.30 -9.29 -5.18
C ALA A 53 4.01 -9.90 -3.80
N GLY A 54 2.86 -9.58 -3.19
CA GLY A 54 2.47 -10.09 -1.88
C GLY A 54 3.17 -9.36 -0.73
N GLU A 55 3.63 -8.15 -0.98
CA GLU A 55 4.27 -7.31 0.04
C GLU A 55 3.28 -6.87 1.12
N SER A 56 3.78 -6.60 2.33
CA SER A 56 2.95 -6.09 3.42
C SER A 56 2.61 -4.61 3.23
N ALA A 57 1.42 -4.21 3.71
CA ALA A 57 0.99 -2.81 3.62
C ALA A 57 1.95 -1.87 4.37
N ASP A 58 2.44 -2.29 5.52
CA ASP A 58 3.35 -1.51 6.38
C ASP A 58 4.70 -1.26 5.68
N PHE A 59 5.26 -2.29 5.03
CA PHE A 59 6.49 -2.15 4.27
C PHE A 59 6.32 -1.20 3.08
N VAL A 60 5.20 -1.31 2.37
CA VAL A 60 4.90 -0.48 1.21
C VAL A 60 4.65 0.96 1.63
N ALA A 61 3.92 1.20 2.72
CA ALA A 61 3.72 2.53 3.28
C ALA A 61 5.05 3.19 3.67
N ALA A 62 5.95 2.45 4.36
CA ALA A 62 7.28 2.94 4.69
C ALA A 62 8.15 3.21 3.45
N SER A 63 8.03 2.35 2.42
CA SER A 63 8.76 2.52 1.16
C SER A 63 8.27 3.74 0.36
N ILE A 64 6.97 4.04 0.40
CA ILE A 64 6.36 5.19 -0.28
C ILE A 64 6.59 6.50 0.47
N ALA A 65 6.48 6.48 1.81
CA ALA A 65 6.82 7.63 2.65
C ALA A 65 8.30 8.03 2.48
N GLY A 66 9.12 7.12 1.96
CA GLY A 66 10.54 7.32 1.77
C GLY A 66 11.26 7.33 3.12
N PRO A 67 12.57 7.55 3.11
CA PRO A 67 13.24 7.97 4.32
C PRO A 67 12.65 9.32 4.74
N ASN A 68 11.73 9.32 5.71
CA ASN A 68 11.58 10.43 6.65
C ASN A 68 12.89 10.53 7.45
N ILE A 69 14.02 10.75 6.76
CA ILE A 69 15.11 11.48 7.36
C ILE A 69 14.65 12.93 7.24
N GLU A 70 13.72 13.31 8.13
CA GLU A 70 13.92 14.59 8.80
C GLU A 70 15.32 14.46 9.38
N PHE A 71 16.31 14.91 8.63
CA PHE A 71 17.51 15.40 9.26
C PHE A 71 16.95 16.52 10.10
N ASP A 72 16.74 16.26 11.38
CA ASP A 72 16.77 17.31 12.38
C ASP A 72 18.10 18.02 12.10
N ASP A 73 18.05 19.08 11.29
CA ASP A 73 19.12 20.06 11.07
C ASP A 73 19.36 20.87 12.36
N ASP A 74 19.09 20.27 13.52
CA ASP A 74 19.53 20.66 14.85
C ASP A 74 21.00 20.25 15.09
N TYR A 75 21.83 20.23 14.02
CA TYR A 75 23.26 20.53 14.16
C TYR A 75 23.45 22.07 14.23
N ALA A 76 22.70 22.69 15.14
CA ALA A 76 23.11 23.94 15.74
C ALA A 76 24.31 23.65 16.65
N ASP A 77 25.45 24.22 16.26
CA ASP A 77 26.49 24.71 17.17
C ASP A 77 27.05 23.74 18.23
N ALA A 78 28.15 23.07 17.91
CA ALA A 78 29.12 22.64 18.92
C ALA A 78 30.53 22.46 18.33
N GLY A 79 31.32 23.54 18.32
CA GLY A 79 32.79 23.45 18.24
C GLY A 79 33.48 24.56 17.45
#